data_AF-A0A0V8EV99-F1
#
_entry.id   AF-A0A0V8EV99-F1
#
_cell.length_a   1.000
_cell.length_b   1.000
_cell.length_c   1.000
_cell.angle_alpha   90.00
_cell.angle_beta   90.00
_cell.angle_gamma   90.00
#
_symmetry.space_group_name_H-M   'P 1'
#
loop_
_entity.id
_entity.type
_entity.pdbx_description
1 polymer ?
#
loop_
_entity_poly.entity_id
_entity_poly.type
_entity_poly.pdbx_seq_one_letter_code
_entity_poly.pdbx_strand_id
1 'polypeptide(L)' 'MLTIGRRYLNFWPVFWALFLLVIQVVTNLWLPTITADIINKGIGQSDMKYIWFMGLIMLFVSLASWL' A
#
# COMPACT_ATOMS: atom_id res chain seq x y z
N MET A 1 3.22 -16.77 28.50
CA MET A 1 3.79 -15.89 27.44
C MET A 1 2.91 -14.67 27.14
N LEU A 2 1.57 -14.76 27.19
CA LEU A 2 0.65 -13.63 26.94
C LEU A 2 0.60 -12.54 28.04
N THR A 3 1.22 -12.79 29.19
CA THR A 3 1.12 -11.90 30.36
C THR A 3 2.08 -10.69 30.29
N ILE A 4 3.07 -10.70 29.40
CA ILE A 4 4.13 -9.65 29.32
C ILE A 4 3.71 -8.50 28.38
N GLY A 5 2.95 -8.78 27.31
CA GLY A 5 2.56 -7.77 26.31
C GLY A 5 1.62 -6.68 26.84
N ARG A 6 0.75 -7.00 27.81
CA ARG A 6 -0.24 -6.04 28.34
C ARG A 6 0.34 -4.87 29.15
N ARG A 7 1.61 -4.92 29.57
CA ARG A 7 2.22 -3.86 30.37
C ARG A 7 2.82 -2.71 29.53
N TYR A 8 2.95 -2.92 28.21
CA TYR A 8 3.45 -1.94 27.24
C TYR A 8 2.40 -1.50 26.21
N LEU A 9 1.18 -2.05 26.26
CA LEU A 9 0.06 -1.62 25.41
C LEU A 9 -0.48 -0.29 25.93
N ASN A 10 0.21 0.80 25.58
CA ASN A 10 -0.37 2.12 25.60
C ASN A 10 -1.43 2.16 24.47
N PHE A 11 -2.66 2.50 24.81
CA PHE A 11 -3.79 2.51 23.87
C PHE A 11 -3.51 3.40 22.65
N TRP A 12 -2.72 4.45 22.84
CA TRP A 12 -2.37 5.43 21.83
C TRP A 12 -1.54 4.84 20.67
N PRO A 13 -0.37 4.20 20.89
CA PRO A 13 0.38 3.56 19.82
C PRO A 13 -0.34 2.36 19.18
N VAL A 14 -1.20 1.66 19.90
CA VAL A 14 -1.99 0.55 19.33
C VAL A 14 -2.98 1.07 18.28
N PHE A 15 -3.65 2.18 18.57
CA PHE A 15 -4.55 2.82 17.62
C PHE A 15 -3.82 3.27 16.35
N TRP A 16 -2.68 3.94 16.51
CA TRP A 16 -1.86 4.37 15.37
C TRP A 16 -1.32 3.20 14.55
N ALA A 17 -0.86 2.13 15.21
CA ALA A 17 -0.41 0.92 14.53
C ALA A 17 -1.54 0.25 13.74
N LEU A 18 -2.74 0.16 14.31
CA LEU A 18 -3.90 -0.42 13.63
C LEU A 18 -4.30 0.43 12.41
N PHE A 19 -4.29 1.75 12.55
CA PHE A 19 -4.59 2.68 11.46
C PHE A 19 -3.58 2.57 10.30
N LEU A 20 -2.28 2.55 10.60
CA LEU A 20 -1.22 2.34 9.62
C LEU A 20 -1.34 0.98 8.93
N LEU A 21 -1.71 -0.07 9.68
CA LEU A 21 -1.90 -1.41 9.15
C LEU A 21 -3.06 -1.46 8.13
N VAL A 22 -4.17 -0.73 8.39
CA VAL A 22 -5.26 -0.61 7.42
C VAL A 22 -4.78 0.05 6.13
N ILE A 23 -4.04 1.15 6.23
CA ILE A 23 -3.47 1.86 5.07
C ILE A 23 -2.53 0.92 4.30
N GLN A 24 -1.68 0.18 4.99
CA GLN A 24 -0.76 -0.78 4.40
C GLN A 24 -1.50 -1.87 3.60
N VAL A 25 -2.59 -2.42 4.16
CA VAL A 25 -3.39 -3.45 3.47
C VAL A 25 -4.07 -2.89 2.22
N VAL A 26 -4.64 -1.69 2.29
CA VAL A 26 -5.26 -1.03 1.12
C VAL A 26 -4.21 -0.79 0.02
N THR A 27 -3.03 -0.32 0.42
CA THR A 27 -1.88 -0.06 -0.46
C THR A 27 -1.41 -1.33 -1.16
N ASN A 28 -1.35 -2.46 -0.44
CA ASN A 28 -1.03 -3.78 -1.02
C ASN A 28 -2.08 -4.28 -2.01
N LEU A 29 -3.36 -3.92 -1.83
CA LEU A 29 -4.43 -4.26 -2.78
C LEU A 29 -4.47 -3.30 -3.98
N TRP A 30 -3.98 -2.08 -3.82
CA TRP A 30 -3.87 -1.12 -4.92
C TRP A 30 -2.77 -1.47 -5.92
N LEU A 31 -1.64 -2.01 -5.48
CA LEU A 31 -0.57 -2.48 -6.38
C LEU A 31 -1.08 -3.38 -7.53
N PRO A 32 -1.76 -4.51 -7.29
CA PRO A 32 -2.27 -5.36 -8.37
C PRO A 32 -3.36 -4.67 -9.21
N THR A 33 -4.14 -3.77 -8.61
CA THR A 33 -5.14 -2.97 -9.33
C THR A 33 -4.47 -2.02 -10.35
N ILE A 34 -3.41 -1.32 -9.93
CA ILE A 34 -2.63 -0.46 -10.83
C ILE A 34 -1.93 -1.31 -11.90
N THR A 35 -1.45 -2.51 -11.58
CA THR A 35 -0.85 -3.42 -12.59
C THR A 35 -1.87 -3.83 -13.65
N ALA A 36 -3.09 -4.16 -13.23
CA ALA A 36 -4.17 -4.50 -14.15
C ALA A 36 -4.55 -3.30 -15.04
N ASP A 37 -4.57 -2.09 -14.49
CA ASP A 37 -4.85 -0.86 -15.24
C ASP A 37 -3.71 -0.48 -16.21
N ILE A 38 -2.43 -0.71 -15.83
CA ILE A 38 -1.30 -0.56 -16.75
C ILE A 38 -1.46 -1.47 -17.97
N ILE A 39 -1.90 -2.72 -17.77
CA ILE A 39 -2.08 -3.68 -18.87
C ILE A 39 -3.29 -3.31 -19.73
N ASN A 40 -4.47 -3.12 -19.13
CA ASN A 40 -5.71 -2.87 -19.89
C ASN A 40 -5.73 -1.49 -20.55
N LYS A 41 -5.27 -0.44 -19.86
CA LYS A 41 -5.35 0.93 -20.35
C LYS A 41 -4.03 1.44 -20.94
N GLY A 42 -2.89 1.05 -20.38
CA GLY A 42 -1.59 1.44 -20.92
C GLY A 42 -1.22 0.63 -22.15
N ILE A 43 -1.05 -0.70 -21.99
CA ILE A 43 -0.62 -1.58 -23.09
C ILE A 43 -1.75 -1.72 -24.11
N GLY A 44 -3.00 -1.89 -23.66
CA GLY A 44 -4.16 -2.02 -24.54
C GLY A 44 -4.48 -0.79 -25.40
N GLN A 45 -4.17 0.43 -24.94
CA GLN A 45 -4.34 1.66 -25.73
C GLN A 45 -3.02 2.21 -26.30
N SER A 46 -1.91 1.47 -26.16
CA SER A 46 -0.57 1.85 -26.63
C SER A 46 0.02 3.12 -26.02
N ASP A 47 -0.44 3.53 -24.83
CA ASP A 47 -0.11 4.82 -24.24
C ASP A 47 1.10 4.72 -23.29
N MET A 48 2.30 4.80 -23.85
CA MET A 48 3.58 4.64 -23.12
C MET A 48 3.77 5.65 -21.98
N LYS A 49 3.21 6.86 -22.07
CA LYS A 49 3.28 7.87 -20.99
C LYS A 49 2.49 7.44 -19.76
N TYR A 50 1.32 6.84 -19.96
CA TYR A 50 0.45 6.35 -18.89
C TYR A 50 1.12 5.21 -18.11
N ILE A 51 1.79 4.29 -18.80
CA ILE A 51 2.54 3.18 -18.19
C ILE A 51 3.64 3.70 -17.25
N TRP A 52 4.42 4.68 -17.72
CA TRP A 52 5.51 5.26 -16.93
C TRP A 52 5.00 6.02 -15.70
N PHE A 53 3.89 6.76 -15.84
CA PHE A 53 3.26 7.49 -14.74
C PHE A 53 2.67 6.54 -13.68
N MET A 54 1.96 5.49 -14.11
CA MET A 54 1.43 4.48 -13.19
C MET A 54 2.53 3.66 -12.51
N GLY A 55 3.62 3.32 -13.20
CA GLY A 55 4.78 2.66 -12.60
C GLY A 55 5.47 3.53 -11.53
N LEU A 56 5.55 4.84 -11.77
CA LEU A 56 6.05 5.79 -10.77
C LEU A 56 5.10 5.89 -9.57
N ILE A 57 3.78 5.90 -9.79
CA ILE A 57 2.79 5.84 -8.71
C ILE A 57 2.95 4.55 -7.89
N MET A 58 3.17 3.39 -8.53
CA MET A 58 3.42 2.13 -7.81
C MET A 58 4.63 2.20 -6.89
N LEU A 59 5.71 2.86 -7.31
CA LEU A 59 6.90 3.02 -6.47
C LEU A 59 6.60 3.87 -5.23
N PHE A 60 5.88 4.98 -5.38
CA PHE A 60 5.46 5.81 -4.26
C PHE A 60 4.49 5.07 -3.31
N VAL A 61 3.54 4.34 -3.86
CA VAL A 61 2.56 3.53 -3.12
C VAL A 61 3.29 2.42 -2.34
N SER A 62 4.26 1.73 -2.94
CA SER A 62 5.03 0.68 -2.27
C SER A 62 5.92 1.23 -1.15
N LEU A 63 6.56 2.39 -1.36
CA LEU A 63 7.29 3.12 -0.31
C LEU A 63 6.39 3.53 0.86
N ALA A 64 5.17 3.99 0.56
CA ALA A 64 4.18 4.33 1.58
C ALA A 64 3.64 3.09 2.32
N SER A 65 3.58 1.93 1.67
CA SER A 65 3.20 0.65 2.31
C SER A 65 4.24 0.21 3.35
N TRP A 66 5.50 0.59 3.17
CA TRP A 66 6.59 0.16 4.04
C TRP A 66 6.73 1.00 5.31
N LEU A 67 6.14 2.20 5.35
CA LEU A 67 6.17 3.14 6.48
C LEU A 67 4.98 2.92 7.44
#